data_AF-A0AAE2UUQ0-F1
#
_entry.id   AF-A0AAE2UUQ0-F1
#
_cell.length_a   1.000
_cell.length_b   1.000
_cell.length_c   1.000
_cell.angle_alpha   90.00
_cell.angle_beta   90.00
_cell.angle_gamma   90.00
#
_symmetry.space_group_name_H-M   'P 1'
#
loop_
_entity.id
_entity.type
_entity.pdbx_description
1 polymer ?
#
loop_
_entity_poly.entity_id
_entity_poly.type
_entity_poly.pdbx_seq_one_letter_code
_entity_poly.pdbx_strand_id
1 'polypeptide(L)'
;MASKYLLNSLGEALYYSGDPTHWYSATGSGLTLNGSSGNDAMYGDSSVNVTMNGGAGDDVYYLYSSINRASESGGAGVDTVNTWMSYTLGDGIENLVVTGDNRYAFGNSLNNIITGGTGIQTIDGYGGNDVLIGGGGADTFVFSSGNGSDRITDFSSDDTVRLQNYDFSDFTEVQSHMTQTGSDVSLDLGNGESILFSDTVISDFTSDQFQLTLDRTNLTQTFSDDFNSLSLHDGTSGTWDTGYSWFASNGGTLVDNSELQWYINPSYEGTSSVNPFSISDGVLTITASVASEDIQSQINGYEYTSGMLSTESTFSQTYGYFEIRADMPDDQGAWPAFWLLPADGSWPPELDVVEMRGQNQGEVIVTAHSNETGEHTSDATTVYTDTEGYHTYGVLWTETTLTWYIDDVAVHQTDTPSDMHEPMYLVVNLAVGGMAGTPSSSDFSDGSELKVDYIKAYSLDEYAAATTTTTDHLL
;
A
#
# COMPACT_ATOMS: atom_id res chain seq x y z
N MET A 1 29.65 30.16 8.98
CA MET A 1 29.03 29.70 10.24
C MET A 1 29.31 28.22 10.37
N ALA A 2 29.33 27.62 11.57
CA ALA A 2 29.47 26.17 11.65
C ALA A 2 28.25 25.53 10.99
N SER A 3 28.44 24.54 10.11
CA SER A 3 27.35 23.82 9.47
C SER A 3 26.46 23.18 10.53
N LYS A 4 25.14 23.31 10.38
CA LYS A 4 24.17 22.67 11.29
C LYS A 4 24.12 21.18 10.93
N TYR A 5 24.22 20.31 11.92
CA TYR A 5 24.21 18.86 11.72
C TYR A 5 23.44 18.14 12.82
N LEU A 6 23.01 16.92 12.54
CA LEU A 6 22.50 15.94 13.50
C LEU A 6 23.40 14.71 13.49
N LEU A 7 23.37 13.93 14.57
CA LEU A 7 24.08 12.65 14.64
C LEU A 7 23.09 11.51 14.38
N ASN A 8 23.41 10.61 13.46
CA ASN A 8 22.66 9.37 13.28
C ASN A 8 22.88 8.39 14.44
N SER A 9 22.29 7.20 14.33
CA SER A 9 22.40 6.10 15.30
C SER A 9 23.85 5.70 15.60
N LEU A 10 24.75 5.81 14.61
CA LEU A 10 26.16 5.45 14.70
C LEU A 10 27.06 6.59 15.21
N GLY A 11 26.48 7.76 15.48
CA GLY A 11 27.21 8.95 15.91
C GLY A 11 27.92 9.69 14.78
N GLU A 12 27.55 9.44 13.53
CA GLU A 12 28.06 10.12 12.34
C GLU A 12 27.23 11.40 12.07
N ALA A 13 27.89 12.46 11.61
CA ALA A 13 27.23 13.74 11.36
C ALA A 13 26.56 13.77 9.98
N LEU A 14 25.26 14.02 9.96
CA LEU A 14 24.49 14.39 8.76
C LEU A 14 24.24 15.89 8.79
N TYR A 15 24.42 16.57 7.66
CA TYR A 15 24.39 18.03 7.59
C TYR A 15 23.09 18.52 6.97
N TYR A 16 22.63 19.69 7.41
CA TYR A 16 21.64 20.47 6.67
C TYR A 16 22.33 21.27 5.57
N SER A 17 21.60 21.54 4.47
CA SER A 17 22.03 22.48 3.44
C SER A 17 22.44 23.83 4.03
N GLY A 18 23.55 24.40 3.55
CA GLY A 18 23.97 25.76 3.90
C GLY A 18 23.02 26.84 3.36
N ASP A 19 23.10 28.03 3.93
CA ASP A 19 22.23 29.15 3.56
C ASP A 19 22.33 29.50 2.05
N PRO A 20 21.20 29.67 1.34
CA PRO A 20 21.19 30.07 -0.06
C PRO A 20 21.87 31.43 -0.31
N THR A 21 22.61 31.49 -1.41
CA THR A 21 23.31 32.68 -1.92
C THR A 21 22.73 33.19 -3.24
N HIS A 22 21.95 32.38 -3.96
CA HIS A 22 21.15 32.81 -5.11
C HIS A 22 19.71 32.25 -5.06
N TRP A 23 18.82 32.84 -5.84
CA TRP A 23 17.39 32.51 -5.87
C TRP A 23 16.90 32.41 -7.32
N TYR A 24 16.25 31.30 -7.65
CA TYR A 24 15.77 30.96 -8.98
C TYR A 24 14.28 30.63 -8.94
N SER A 25 13.53 31.07 -9.96
CA SER A 25 12.10 30.77 -10.08
C SER A 25 11.81 30.08 -11.40
N ALA A 26 10.99 29.04 -11.34
CA ALA A 26 10.56 28.28 -12.51
C ALA A 26 9.56 29.03 -13.40
N THR A 27 8.98 30.15 -12.94
CA THR A 27 8.00 30.92 -13.74
C THR A 27 8.62 31.37 -15.06
N GLY A 28 8.12 30.84 -16.17
CA GLY A 28 8.62 31.14 -17.52
C GLY A 28 9.96 30.49 -17.88
N SER A 29 10.46 29.53 -17.08
CA SER A 29 11.72 28.81 -17.34
C SER A 29 11.63 27.78 -18.48
N GLY A 30 10.42 27.28 -18.77
CA GLY A 30 10.24 26.14 -19.66
C GLY A 30 10.43 24.84 -18.91
N LEU A 31 11.03 23.83 -19.57
CA LEU A 31 11.16 22.48 -19.00
C LEU A 31 12.35 22.31 -18.04
N THR A 32 13.29 23.25 -18.04
CA THR A 32 14.55 23.12 -17.28
C THR A 32 14.95 24.45 -16.68
N LEU A 33 15.31 24.42 -15.40
CA LEU A 33 15.89 25.54 -14.66
C LEU A 33 17.23 25.10 -14.10
N ASN A 34 18.31 25.79 -14.44
CA ASN A 34 19.65 25.48 -13.94
C ASN A 34 20.10 26.56 -12.95
N GLY A 35 20.62 26.12 -11.81
CA GLY A 35 21.28 26.92 -10.80
C GLY A 35 22.72 27.28 -11.19
N SER A 36 23.54 27.43 -10.17
CA SER A 36 24.89 27.97 -10.19
C SER A 36 25.90 26.94 -9.64
N SER A 37 26.99 27.42 -9.07
CA SER A 37 27.98 26.58 -8.38
C SER A 37 28.10 26.93 -6.90
N GLY A 38 27.11 27.66 -6.38
CA GLY A 38 26.98 27.94 -4.96
C GLY A 38 25.54 27.67 -4.55
N ASN A 39 25.29 27.76 -3.24
CA ASN A 39 24.02 27.38 -2.64
C ASN A 39 22.85 28.17 -3.24
N ASP A 40 21.86 27.48 -3.80
CA ASP A 40 20.76 28.06 -4.55
C ASP A 40 19.41 27.67 -3.93
N ALA A 41 18.50 28.65 -3.82
CA ALA A 41 17.10 28.40 -3.54
C ALA A 41 16.31 28.37 -4.86
N MET A 42 15.81 27.19 -5.25
CA MET A 42 15.08 26.98 -6.49
C MET A 42 13.59 26.77 -6.22
N TYR A 43 12.76 27.69 -6.71
CA TYR A 43 11.32 27.67 -6.52
C TYR A 43 10.60 27.14 -7.75
N GLY A 44 9.88 26.04 -7.59
CA GLY A 44 8.97 25.51 -8.58
C GLY A 44 7.81 26.45 -8.91
N ASP A 45 6.99 26.06 -9.88
CA ASP A 45 5.77 26.74 -10.28
C ASP A 45 4.75 25.67 -10.65
N SER A 46 3.55 25.73 -10.07
CA SER A 46 2.52 24.70 -10.27
C SER A 46 1.96 24.65 -11.69
N SER A 47 2.24 25.67 -12.51
CA SER A 47 1.84 25.74 -13.92
C SER A 47 2.95 25.32 -14.89
N VAL A 48 4.16 25.04 -14.39
CA VAL A 48 5.33 24.74 -15.21
C VAL A 48 5.84 23.33 -14.89
N ASN A 49 5.79 22.44 -15.87
CA ASN A 49 6.50 21.17 -15.79
C ASN A 49 8.01 21.46 -15.91
N VAL A 50 8.73 21.44 -14.79
CA VAL A 50 10.13 21.87 -14.70
C VAL A 50 10.98 20.82 -14.00
N THR A 51 12.16 20.58 -14.54
CA THR A 51 13.27 19.95 -13.81
C THR A 51 14.25 21.02 -13.37
N MET A 52 14.47 21.12 -12.06
CA MET A 52 15.40 22.06 -11.43
C MET A 52 16.72 21.33 -11.16
N ASN A 53 17.82 21.83 -11.71
CA ASN A 53 19.18 21.33 -11.47
C ASN A 53 19.95 22.41 -10.70
N GLY A 54 20.35 22.14 -9.46
CA GLY A 54 20.98 23.09 -8.54
C GLY A 54 22.43 23.33 -8.91
N GLY A 55 23.18 22.23 -9.08
CA GLY A 55 24.48 22.26 -9.72
C GLY A 55 25.61 21.86 -8.77
N ALA A 56 26.18 22.82 -8.05
CA ALA A 56 27.15 22.53 -7.00
C ALA A 56 26.95 23.52 -5.86
N GLY A 57 27.36 23.15 -4.65
CA GLY A 57 26.94 23.85 -3.44
C GLY A 57 25.70 23.19 -2.84
N ASP A 58 25.24 23.74 -1.73
CA ASP A 58 24.09 23.18 -1.00
C ASP A 58 22.80 23.85 -1.49
N ASP A 59 21.98 23.12 -2.24
CA ASP A 59 20.80 23.64 -2.93
C ASP A 59 19.50 23.23 -2.23
N VAL A 60 18.50 24.11 -2.30
CA VAL A 60 17.18 23.90 -1.72
C VAL A 60 16.10 24.02 -2.78
N TYR A 61 15.40 22.92 -3.01
CA TYR A 61 14.34 22.78 -3.99
C TYR A 61 12.97 22.90 -3.34
N TYR A 62 12.23 23.95 -3.68
CA TYR A 62 10.84 24.12 -3.25
C TYR A 62 9.90 23.60 -4.34
N LEU A 63 9.32 22.41 -4.13
CA LEU A 63 8.41 21.80 -5.10
C LEU A 63 6.96 22.18 -4.79
N TYR A 64 6.28 22.84 -5.73
CA TYR A 64 4.92 23.34 -5.56
C TYR A 64 3.85 22.51 -6.28
N SER A 65 4.25 21.50 -7.06
CA SER A 65 3.36 20.56 -7.74
C SER A 65 4.10 19.28 -8.11
N SER A 66 3.37 18.17 -8.27
CA SER A 66 3.90 16.87 -8.70
C SER A 66 4.55 16.89 -10.09
N ILE A 67 4.34 17.96 -10.87
CA ILE A 67 5.04 18.18 -12.15
C ILE A 67 6.38 18.92 -12.01
N ASN A 68 6.80 19.27 -10.78
CA ASN A 68 8.12 19.85 -10.51
C ASN A 68 9.06 18.73 -10.04
N ARG A 69 10.31 18.74 -10.52
CA ARG A 69 11.32 17.73 -10.20
C ARG A 69 12.61 18.39 -9.75
N ALA A 70 13.22 17.88 -8.68
CA ALA A 70 14.61 18.18 -8.31
C ALA A 70 15.54 17.14 -8.96
N SER A 71 16.73 17.57 -9.37
CA SER A 71 17.72 16.68 -9.97
C SER A 71 19.11 17.14 -9.58
N GLU A 72 19.85 16.25 -8.93
CA GLU A 72 21.23 16.51 -8.51
C GLU A 72 22.23 15.51 -9.07
N SER A 73 23.49 15.92 -9.11
CA SER A 73 24.61 15.00 -9.34
C SER A 73 25.20 14.61 -7.99
N GLY A 74 25.39 13.31 -7.74
CA GLY A 74 25.92 12.85 -6.45
C GLY A 74 27.25 13.54 -6.06
N GLY A 75 27.32 14.04 -4.82
CA GLY A 75 28.50 14.68 -4.25
C GLY A 75 28.70 16.14 -4.65
N ALA A 76 27.65 16.83 -5.09
CA ALA A 76 27.68 18.25 -5.48
C ALA A 76 27.54 19.22 -4.29
N GLY A 77 27.06 18.74 -3.15
CA GLY A 77 26.82 19.53 -1.94
C GLY A 77 26.02 18.71 -0.95
N VAL A 78 25.28 19.40 -0.08
CA VAL A 78 24.24 18.82 0.78
C VAL A 78 22.92 19.47 0.39
N ASP A 79 22.03 18.72 -0.23
CA ASP A 79 20.85 19.26 -0.91
C ASP A 79 19.55 18.94 -0.15
N THR A 80 18.55 19.80 -0.28
CA THR A 80 17.26 19.65 0.40
C THR A 80 16.10 19.77 -0.59
N VAL A 81 15.19 18.79 -0.59
CA VAL A 81 13.85 18.99 -1.14
C VAL A 81 12.90 19.44 -0.04
N ASN A 82 12.13 20.49 -0.30
CA ASN A 82 11.10 21.02 0.57
C ASN A 82 9.76 21.04 -0.17
N THR A 83 8.78 20.33 0.36
CA THR A 83 7.44 20.27 -0.23
C THR A 83 6.35 20.06 0.80
N TRP A 84 5.10 20.18 0.36
CA TRP A 84 3.90 19.85 1.13
C TRP A 84 3.26 18.54 0.65
N MET A 85 3.69 18.01 -0.48
CA MET A 85 3.17 16.77 -1.05
C MET A 85 3.95 15.57 -0.52
N SER A 86 3.41 14.38 -0.69
CA SER A 86 4.20 13.17 -0.50
C SER A 86 5.38 13.16 -1.47
N TYR A 87 6.53 12.67 -1.03
CA TYR A 87 7.74 12.70 -1.85
C TYR A 87 8.73 11.60 -1.50
N THR A 88 9.36 11.05 -2.54
CA THR A 88 10.50 10.14 -2.46
C THR A 88 11.71 10.85 -3.03
N LEU A 89 12.82 10.87 -2.29
CA LEU A 89 14.05 11.50 -2.77
C LEU A 89 14.60 10.78 -4.01
N GLY A 90 15.01 11.57 -5.00
CA GLY A 90 15.88 11.07 -6.06
C GLY A 90 17.31 10.88 -5.54
N ASP A 91 18.13 10.18 -6.33
CA ASP A 91 19.55 10.00 -6.03
C ASP A 91 20.29 11.34 -5.85
N GLY A 92 21.27 11.36 -4.94
CA GLY A 92 22.18 12.49 -4.77
C GLY A 92 21.61 13.69 -4.03
N ILE A 93 20.46 13.54 -3.36
CA ILE A 93 19.87 14.56 -2.47
C ILE A 93 19.85 14.00 -1.06
N GLU A 94 20.35 14.76 -0.08
CA GLU A 94 20.54 14.26 1.29
C GLU A 94 19.37 14.56 2.23
N ASN A 95 18.56 15.58 1.98
CA ASN A 95 17.55 16.01 2.95
C ASN A 95 16.15 16.16 2.33
N LEU A 96 15.13 15.78 3.11
CA LEU A 96 13.73 15.91 2.74
C LEU A 96 12.92 16.60 3.84
N VAL A 97 12.08 17.55 3.44
CA VAL A 97 11.07 18.17 4.30
C VAL A 97 9.71 18.04 3.64
N VAL A 98 8.77 17.34 4.29
CA VAL A 98 7.38 17.18 3.86
C VAL A 98 6.46 17.77 4.92
N THR A 99 5.65 18.76 4.55
CA THR A 99 4.85 19.55 5.52
C THR A 99 3.35 19.34 5.44
N GLY A 100 2.85 18.64 4.41
CA GLY A 100 1.42 18.36 4.30
C GLY A 100 0.98 17.28 5.25
N ASP A 101 -0.30 17.32 5.62
CA ASP A 101 -0.94 16.30 6.44
C ASP A 101 -1.26 15.04 5.62
N ASN A 102 -1.17 13.89 6.30
CA ASN A 102 -1.34 12.55 5.76
C ASN A 102 -0.46 12.29 4.52
N ARG A 103 0.87 12.42 4.67
CA ARG A 103 1.84 12.32 3.56
C ARG A 103 2.96 11.34 3.87
N TYR A 104 3.54 10.75 2.83
CA TYR A 104 4.79 10.03 2.98
C TYR A 104 6.01 10.93 2.72
N ALA A 105 7.11 10.64 3.41
CA ALA A 105 8.41 11.25 3.21
C ALA A 105 9.46 10.13 3.15
N PHE A 106 9.84 9.76 1.92
CA PHE A 106 10.75 8.64 1.67
C PHE A 106 12.12 9.13 1.22
N GLY A 107 13.16 8.51 1.78
CA GLY A 107 14.55 8.80 1.51
C GLY A 107 15.07 8.17 0.21
N ASN A 108 16.35 7.87 0.18
CA ASN A 108 17.03 7.19 -0.93
C ASN A 108 18.09 6.20 -0.39
N SER A 109 19.22 6.03 -1.07
CA SER A 109 20.29 5.11 -0.62
C SER A 109 21.40 5.79 0.20
N LEU A 110 21.23 7.08 0.51
CA LEU A 110 22.18 7.90 1.26
C LEU A 110 21.69 8.07 2.70
N ASN A 111 22.58 8.49 3.59
CA ASN A 111 22.19 8.93 4.93
C ASN A 111 21.40 10.25 4.83
N ASN A 112 20.10 10.20 5.09
CA ASN A 112 19.17 11.31 4.95
C ASN A 112 18.79 11.97 6.28
N ILE A 113 18.53 13.29 6.23
CA ILE A 113 17.70 13.95 7.25
C ILE A 113 16.30 14.13 6.68
N ILE A 114 15.33 13.43 7.25
CA ILE A 114 13.94 13.50 6.82
C ILE A 114 13.11 14.16 7.92
N THR A 115 12.37 15.20 7.56
CA THR A 115 11.56 16.00 8.49
C THR A 115 10.11 16.07 8.03
N GLY A 116 9.20 15.60 8.88
CA GLY A 116 7.77 15.77 8.79
C GLY A 116 7.29 17.17 9.22
N GLY A 117 5.97 17.34 9.12
CA GLY A 117 5.24 18.56 9.42
C GLY A 117 4.59 18.54 10.79
N THR A 118 3.37 19.05 10.88
CA THR A 118 2.55 19.01 12.11
C THR A 118 1.31 18.12 11.96
N GLY A 119 1.23 17.37 10.87
CA GLY A 119 0.16 16.41 10.58
C GLY A 119 0.72 15.00 10.60
N ILE A 120 -0.04 14.01 10.14
CA ILE A 120 0.41 12.61 10.10
C ILE A 120 1.39 12.40 8.94
N GLN A 121 2.56 11.81 9.21
CA GLN A 121 3.50 11.36 8.19
C GLN A 121 3.78 9.86 8.25
N THR A 122 4.03 9.26 7.08
CA THR A 122 4.73 7.97 6.97
C THR A 122 6.15 8.25 6.51
N ILE A 123 7.13 7.93 7.34
CA ILE A 123 8.53 8.27 7.12
C ILE A 123 9.34 6.98 6.94
N ASP A 124 10.06 6.88 5.83
CA ASP A 124 10.99 5.78 5.55
C ASP A 124 12.31 6.38 5.07
N GLY A 125 13.42 6.01 5.73
CA GLY A 125 14.76 6.43 5.33
C GLY A 125 15.23 5.79 4.01
N TYR A 126 14.64 4.65 3.66
CA TYR A 126 15.20 3.69 2.72
C TYR A 126 16.61 3.28 3.15
N GLY A 127 17.59 3.21 2.25
CA GLY A 127 18.91 2.71 2.60
C GLY A 127 19.79 3.82 3.18
N GLY A 128 20.50 3.56 4.25
CA GLY A 128 21.35 4.57 4.87
C GLY A 128 21.43 4.40 6.39
N ASN A 129 21.96 5.41 7.06
CA ASN A 129 21.85 5.54 8.50
C ASN A 129 21.30 6.94 8.78
N ASP A 130 19.99 7.02 8.91
CA ASP A 130 19.21 8.23 8.74
C ASP A 130 18.87 8.91 10.05
N VAL A 131 18.43 10.15 9.94
CA VAL A 131 17.84 10.91 11.04
C VAL A 131 16.43 11.32 10.65
N LEU A 132 15.47 10.71 11.34
CA LEU A 132 14.03 10.84 11.10
C LEU A 132 13.41 11.73 12.18
N ILE A 133 12.64 12.71 11.74
CA ILE A 133 11.99 13.72 12.59
C ILE A 133 10.52 13.73 12.18
N GLY A 134 9.62 13.26 13.04
CA GLY A 134 8.18 13.21 12.77
C GLY A 134 7.57 14.61 12.77
N GLY A 135 7.96 15.43 13.75
CA GLY A 135 7.42 16.75 14.00
C GLY A 135 6.27 16.68 14.99
N GLY A 136 5.04 16.74 14.51
CA GLY A 136 3.88 16.47 15.35
C GLY A 136 2.78 15.85 14.53
N GLY A 137 1.87 15.12 15.16
CA GLY A 137 0.99 14.19 14.45
C GLY A 137 1.14 12.81 15.10
N ALA A 138 0.44 11.84 14.54
CA ALA A 138 0.63 10.43 14.86
C ALA A 138 1.40 9.81 13.69
N ASP A 139 2.72 9.80 13.78
CA ASP A 139 3.59 9.44 12.65
C ASP A 139 3.86 7.93 12.61
N THR A 140 4.15 7.40 11.42
CA THR A 140 4.59 6.02 11.21
C THR A 140 6.03 6.04 10.71
N PHE A 141 6.97 5.51 11.49
CA PHE A 141 8.35 5.30 11.08
C PHE A 141 8.53 3.88 10.56
N VAL A 142 8.90 3.75 9.29
CA VAL A 142 9.06 2.47 8.60
C VAL A 142 10.54 2.10 8.55
N PHE A 143 10.84 0.85 8.88
CA PHE A 143 12.17 0.27 8.81
C PHE A 143 12.10 -1.08 8.11
N SER A 144 12.91 -1.28 7.07
CA SER A 144 13.06 -2.56 6.38
C SER A 144 14.39 -3.23 6.73
N SER A 145 14.45 -4.56 6.80
CA SER A 145 15.73 -5.24 7.00
C SER A 145 16.67 -5.04 5.81
N GLY A 146 17.93 -4.73 6.10
CA GLY A 146 18.97 -4.43 5.12
C GLY A 146 19.12 -2.94 4.78
N ASN A 147 18.27 -2.08 5.34
CA ASN A 147 18.27 -0.65 5.07
C ASN A 147 19.17 0.17 6.00
N GLY A 148 19.73 -0.42 7.06
CA GLY A 148 20.73 0.21 7.92
C GLY A 148 20.23 0.54 9.31
N SER A 149 20.76 1.61 9.91
CA SER A 149 20.48 1.97 11.31
C SER A 149 20.14 3.44 11.46
N ASP A 150 18.98 3.71 12.03
CA ASP A 150 18.38 5.04 11.99
C ASP A 150 18.15 5.62 13.37
N ARG A 151 17.97 6.93 13.41
CA ARG A 151 17.65 7.67 14.62
C ARG A 151 16.33 8.40 14.48
N ILE A 152 15.41 8.16 15.40
CA ILE A 152 14.22 8.99 15.58
C ILE A 152 14.50 10.03 16.66
N THR A 153 14.22 11.31 16.40
CA THR A 153 14.59 12.40 17.32
C THR A 153 13.48 12.86 18.25
N ASP A 154 12.23 12.54 17.94
CA ASP A 154 11.05 13.10 18.59
C ASP A 154 9.89 12.10 18.74
N PHE A 155 10.23 10.80 18.84
CA PHE A 155 9.24 9.74 19.03
C PHE A 155 8.34 10.01 20.26
N SER A 156 7.04 9.96 20.05
CA SER A 156 6.00 10.30 21.02
C SER A 156 5.03 9.13 21.24
N SER A 157 4.01 9.33 22.09
CA SER A 157 3.03 8.27 22.41
C SER A 157 2.06 7.96 21.28
N ASP A 158 1.90 8.87 20.33
CA ASP A 158 0.94 8.74 19.24
C ASP A 158 1.62 8.14 17.99
N ASP A 159 2.95 8.00 18.01
CA ASP A 159 3.74 7.48 16.91
C ASP A 159 3.81 5.96 16.92
N THR A 160 4.05 5.41 15.74
CA THR A 160 4.19 3.97 15.49
C THR A 160 5.47 3.65 14.75
N VAL A 161 5.96 2.43 14.93
CA VAL A 161 7.10 1.84 14.25
C VAL A 161 6.61 0.63 13.45
N ARG A 162 6.85 0.63 12.14
CA ARG A 162 6.59 -0.50 11.24
C ARG A 162 7.89 -1.21 10.91
N LEU A 163 8.00 -2.48 11.30
CA LEU A 163 9.19 -3.30 11.11
C LEU A 163 8.99 -4.29 9.95
N GLN A 164 9.38 -3.88 8.75
CA GLN A 164 9.28 -4.67 7.52
C GLN A 164 10.43 -5.68 7.40
N ASN A 165 10.07 -6.94 7.12
CA ASN A 165 11.03 -8.04 6.92
C ASN A 165 11.94 -8.32 8.14
N TYR A 166 11.45 -8.03 9.36
CA TYR A 166 12.07 -8.45 10.62
C TYR A 166 11.22 -9.54 11.30
N ASP A 167 11.86 -10.43 12.04
CA ASP A 167 11.21 -11.59 12.67
C ASP A 167 10.55 -11.24 14.03
N PHE A 168 10.10 -10.00 14.23
CA PHE A 168 9.38 -9.59 15.45
C PHE A 168 7.87 -9.79 15.28
N SER A 169 7.28 -10.69 16.05
CA SER A 169 5.82 -10.93 16.07
C SER A 169 5.15 -10.63 17.41
N ASP A 170 5.92 -10.23 18.44
CA ASP A 170 5.42 -9.93 19.78
C ASP A 170 6.16 -8.74 20.40
N PHE A 171 5.43 -7.86 21.10
CA PHE A 171 6.02 -6.68 21.73
C PHE A 171 6.99 -7.01 22.87
N THR A 172 6.81 -8.13 23.58
CA THR A 172 7.75 -8.57 24.62
C THR A 172 9.12 -8.89 24.01
N GLU A 173 9.14 -9.43 22.80
CA GLU A 173 10.37 -9.69 22.05
C GLU A 173 11.07 -8.38 21.69
N VAL A 174 10.33 -7.43 21.10
CA VAL A 174 10.82 -6.07 20.80
C VAL A 174 11.41 -5.43 22.05
N GLN A 175 10.67 -5.43 23.17
CA GLN A 175 11.11 -4.83 24.41
C GLN A 175 12.37 -5.52 24.98
N SER A 176 12.52 -6.83 24.78
CA SER A 176 13.71 -7.56 25.22
C SER A 176 14.98 -7.21 24.42
N HIS A 177 14.80 -6.64 23.22
CA HIS A 177 15.87 -6.11 22.36
C HIS A 177 16.17 -4.63 22.60
N MET A 178 15.42 -3.96 23.49
CA MET A 178 15.66 -2.57 23.85
C MET A 178 16.75 -2.43 24.93
N THR A 179 17.66 -1.48 24.72
CA THR A 179 18.71 -1.09 25.67
C THR A 179 18.67 0.42 25.93
N GLN A 180 18.57 0.80 27.20
CA GLN A 180 18.67 2.20 27.60
C GLN A 180 20.13 2.67 27.50
N THR A 181 20.36 3.72 26.70
CA THR A 181 21.67 4.32 26.45
C THR A 181 21.62 5.82 26.81
N GLY A 182 21.95 6.15 28.06
CA GLY A 182 21.82 7.54 28.52
C GLY A 182 20.35 7.96 28.61
N SER A 183 19.96 9.01 27.88
CA SER A 183 18.56 9.41 27.72
C SER A 183 17.87 8.77 26.52
N ASP A 184 18.59 8.01 25.70
CA ASP A 184 18.06 7.40 24.48
C ASP A 184 17.75 5.91 24.72
N VAL A 185 16.85 5.33 23.92
CA VAL A 185 16.63 3.88 23.82
C VAL A 185 17.14 3.38 22.48
N SER A 186 17.94 2.32 22.48
CA SER A 186 18.34 1.62 21.27
C SER A 186 17.57 0.31 21.18
N LEU A 187 16.91 0.07 20.05
CA LEU A 187 16.31 -1.21 19.69
C LEU A 187 17.25 -1.94 18.73
N ASP A 188 17.77 -3.10 19.14
CA ASP A 188 18.59 -3.98 18.30
C ASP A 188 17.69 -4.80 17.37
N LEU A 189 17.78 -4.56 16.07
CA LEU A 189 16.99 -5.26 15.06
C LEU A 189 17.66 -6.57 14.58
N GLY A 190 18.86 -6.87 15.07
CA GLY A 190 19.69 -7.96 14.58
C GLY A 190 20.48 -7.56 13.34
N ASN A 191 21.35 -8.47 12.86
CA ASN A 191 22.20 -8.26 11.67
C ASN A 191 23.11 -7.00 11.67
N GLY A 192 23.26 -6.33 12.82
CA GLY A 192 24.01 -5.09 12.95
C GLY A 192 23.17 -3.82 12.69
N GLU A 193 21.86 -3.96 12.56
CA GLU A 193 20.89 -2.88 12.37
C GLU A 193 20.25 -2.49 13.71
N SER A 194 19.91 -1.20 13.86
CA SER A 194 19.30 -0.69 15.09
C SER A 194 18.52 0.58 14.86
N ILE A 195 17.55 0.84 15.74
CA ILE A 195 16.86 2.13 15.83
C ILE A 195 17.28 2.80 17.13
N LEU A 196 17.68 4.07 17.05
CA LEU A 196 17.94 4.91 18.21
C LEU A 196 16.80 5.91 18.41
N PHE A 197 16.02 5.73 19.47
CA PHE A 197 14.96 6.63 19.91
C PHE A 197 15.53 7.66 20.88
N SER A 198 15.56 8.92 20.47
CA SER A 198 16.14 10.01 21.26
C SER A 198 15.25 10.40 22.43
N ASP A 199 15.85 10.66 23.60
CA ASP A 199 15.16 11.20 24.78
C ASP A 199 13.90 10.41 25.22
N THR A 200 13.94 9.09 25.03
CA THR A 200 12.89 8.14 25.43
C THR A 200 13.35 7.24 26.57
N VAL A 201 12.40 6.62 27.28
CA VAL A 201 12.71 5.53 28.22
C VAL A 201 11.92 4.27 27.87
N ILE A 202 12.51 3.10 28.12
CA ILE A 202 11.93 1.80 27.73
C ILE A 202 10.49 1.61 28.26
N SER A 203 10.17 2.20 29.42
CA SER A 203 8.84 2.09 30.03
C SER A 203 7.75 2.91 29.33
N ASP A 204 8.12 3.80 28.41
CA ASP A 204 7.15 4.66 27.71
C ASP A 204 6.55 3.96 26.49
N PHE A 205 7.23 2.93 25.97
CA PHE A 205 6.76 2.16 24.80
C PHE A 205 5.63 1.21 25.15
N THR A 206 4.63 1.13 24.29
CA THR A 206 3.50 0.21 24.37
C THR A 206 3.34 -0.61 23.10
N SER A 207 2.61 -1.73 23.18
CA SER A 207 2.49 -2.68 22.07
C SER A 207 1.78 -2.13 20.84
N ASP A 208 0.84 -1.20 21.03
CA ASP A 208 0.10 -0.51 19.96
C ASP A 208 0.98 0.43 19.12
N GLN A 209 2.17 0.78 19.60
CA GLN A 209 3.14 1.56 18.84
C GLN A 209 3.99 0.72 17.88
N PHE A 210 3.82 -0.61 17.86
CA PHE A 210 4.63 -1.49 17.02
C PHE A 210 3.74 -2.29 16.06
N GLN A 211 3.95 -2.00 14.78
CA GLN A 211 3.39 -2.72 13.65
C GLN A 211 4.33 -3.89 13.30
N LEU A 212 3.93 -5.09 13.71
CA LEU A 212 4.76 -6.30 13.77
C LEU A 212 4.32 -7.36 12.75
N THR A 213 5.20 -8.35 12.57
CA THR A 213 5.00 -9.48 11.67
C THR A 213 3.87 -10.41 12.16
N LEU A 214 3.08 -10.92 11.22
CA LEU A 214 1.99 -11.88 11.44
C LEU A 214 2.51 -13.16 12.10
N ASP A 215 1.96 -13.49 13.26
CA ASP A 215 2.16 -14.82 13.86
C ASP A 215 1.25 -15.85 13.18
N ARG A 216 1.84 -16.68 12.34
CA ARG A 216 1.14 -17.77 11.62
C ARG A 216 1.01 -19.06 12.44
N THR A 217 1.48 -19.12 13.69
CA THR A 217 1.57 -20.36 14.49
C THR A 217 0.23 -21.06 14.70
N ASN A 218 -0.87 -20.31 14.80
CA ASN A 218 -2.21 -20.84 15.08
C ASN A 218 -3.17 -20.69 13.87
N LEU A 219 -2.60 -20.72 12.65
CA LEU A 219 -3.34 -20.64 11.39
C LEU A 219 -3.32 -21.98 10.66
N THR A 220 -4.50 -22.49 10.31
CA THR A 220 -4.67 -23.71 9.51
C THR A 220 -5.25 -23.35 8.15
N GLN A 221 -4.55 -23.69 7.05
CA GLN A 221 -5.00 -23.38 5.68
C GLN A 221 -6.32 -24.11 5.34
N THR A 222 -7.33 -23.38 4.89
CA THR A 222 -8.68 -23.86 4.56
C THR A 222 -9.04 -23.68 3.09
N PHE A 223 -8.44 -22.68 2.43
CA PHE A 223 -8.57 -22.45 1.00
C PHE A 223 -7.22 -22.11 0.39
N SER A 224 -7.00 -22.54 -0.85
CA SER A 224 -5.84 -22.15 -1.62
C SER A 224 -6.09 -22.38 -3.10
N ASP A 225 -5.70 -21.39 -3.90
CA ASP A 225 -5.49 -21.52 -5.33
C ASP A 225 -4.13 -20.89 -5.65
N ASP A 226 -3.18 -21.72 -6.08
CA ASP A 226 -1.85 -21.29 -6.55
C ASP A 226 -1.84 -21.06 -8.09
N PHE A 227 -3.03 -20.95 -8.70
CA PHE A 227 -3.26 -20.62 -10.12
C PHE A 227 -2.43 -21.40 -11.15
N ASN A 228 -2.05 -22.64 -10.84
CA ASN A 228 -1.50 -23.58 -11.82
C ASN A 228 -2.49 -23.88 -12.97
N SER A 229 -3.78 -23.65 -12.73
CA SER A 229 -4.86 -23.64 -13.71
C SER A 229 -6.06 -22.86 -13.15
N LEU A 230 -6.83 -22.18 -14.00
CA LEU A 230 -8.06 -21.52 -13.56
C LEU A 230 -9.27 -22.46 -13.66
N SER A 231 -9.94 -22.70 -12.53
CA SER A 231 -11.12 -23.56 -12.40
C SER A 231 -12.39 -22.72 -12.32
N LEU A 232 -12.96 -22.35 -13.49
CA LEU A 232 -14.21 -21.58 -13.55
C LEU A 232 -15.42 -22.46 -13.19
N HIS A 233 -16.33 -21.91 -12.41
CA HIS A 233 -17.54 -22.58 -11.97
C HIS A 233 -18.59 -22.63 -13.10
N ASP A 234 -19.10 -23.82 -13.39
CA ASP A 234 -20.05 -24.09 -14.48
C ASP A 234 -21.50 -24.28 -14.00
N GLY A 235 -21.76 -23.94 -12.73
CA GLY A 235 -23.03 -24.19 -12.03
C GLY A 235 -23.14 -25.56 -11.36
N THR A 236 -22.15 -26.44 -11.54
CA THR A 236 -22.08 -27.75 -10.88
C THR A 236 -20.73 -28.02 -10.22
N SER A 237 -19.64 -27.59 -10.87
CA SER A 237 -18.27 -27.81 -10.43
C SER A 237 -17.40 -26.61 -10.81
N GLY A 238 -16.21 -26.55 -10.22
CA GLY A 238 -15.28 -25.43 -10.37
C GLY A 238 -15.16 -24.64 -9.08
N THR A 239 -14.25 -23.66 -9.06
CA THR A 239 -13.93 -22.87 -7.88
C THR A 239 -14.47 -21.45 -8.00
N TRP A 240 -14.30 -20.82 -9.16
CA TRP A 240 -14.50 -19.38 -9.30
C TRP A 240 -15.70 -19.05 -10.19
N ASP A 241 -16.69 -18.34 -9.65
CA ASP A 241 -17.73 -17.68 -10.44
C ASP A 241 -17.13 -16.43 -11.12
N THR A 242 -17.56 -16.09 -12.34
CA THR A 242 -17.00 -14.95 -13.11
C THR A 242 -17.79 -13.65 -12.92
N GLY A 243 -18.25 -13.41 -11.70
CA GLY A 243 -19.14 -12.32 -11.32
C GLY A 243 -20.24 -12.78 -10.37
N TYR A 244 -21.10 -11.86 -9.95
CA TYR A 244 -22.16 -12.16 -8.98
C TYR A 244 -23.27 -13.04 -9.54
N SER A 245 -23.94 -13.78 -8.66
CA SER A 245 -25.12 -14.59 -8.98
C SER A 245 -26.27 -13.80 -9.64
N TRP A 246 -26.33 -12.48 -9.42
CA TRP A 246 -27.33 -11.58 -10.01
C TRP A 246 -26.87 -10.87 -11.29
N PHE A 247 -25.61 -11.05 -11.72
CA PHE A 247 -25.17 -10.61 -13.04
C PHE A 247 -25.92 -11.34 -14.15
N ALA A 248 -25.96 -10.72 -15.34
CA ALA A 248 -26.52 -11.37 -16.50
C ALA A 248 -25.59 -12.50 -16.99
N SER A 249 -26.09 -13.39 -17.85
CA SER A 249 -25.30 -14.55 -18.31
C SER A 249 -24.02 -14.17 -19.05
N ASN A 250 -24.00 -12.99 -19.67
CA ASN A 250 -22.87 -12.39 -20.38
C ASN A 250 -21.94 -11.57 -19.47
N GLY A 251 -22.23 -11.47 -18.17
CA GLY A 251 -21.47 -10.68 -17.21
C GLY A 251 -22.25 -9.49 -16.64
N GLY A 252 -21.52 -8.50 -16.13
CA GLY A 252 -22.11 -7.33 -15.47
C GLY A 252 -21.10 -6.27 -15.06
N THR A 253 -21.55 -5.29 -14.30
CA THR A 253 -20.74 -4.21 -13.73
C THR A 253 -21.44 -3.65 -12.49
N LEU A 254 -20.71 -2.93 -11.63
CA LEU A 254 -21.29 -2.22 -10.49
C LEU A 254 -21.58 -0.77 -10.86
N VAL A 255 -22.80 -0.52 -11.36
CA VAL A 255 -23.21 0.80 -11.88
C VAL A 255 -23.14 1.90 -10.81
N ASP A 256 -23.48 1.57 -9.56
CA ASP A 256 -23.51 2.53 -8.46
C ASP A 256 -22.10 3.05 -8.09
N ASN A 257 -21.05 2.29 -8.42
CA ASN A 257 -19.65 2.67 -8.22
C ASN A 257 -19.08 3.52 -9.36
N SER A 258 -19.89 3.83 -10.39
CA SER A 258 -19.41 4.55 -11.59
C SER A 258 -18.26 3.83 -12.32
N GLU A 259 -18.27 2.50 -12.29
CA GLU A 259 -17.39 1.63 -13.05
C GLU A 259 -17.67 1.72 -14.57
N LEU A 260 -16.63 1.53 -15.38
CA LEU A 260 -16.63 1.75 -16.83
C LEU A 260 -16.39 0.47 -17.64
N GLN A 261 -16.04 -0.63 -16.96
CA GLN A 261 -15.85 -1.94 -17.56
C GLN A 261 -17.11 -2.79 -17.48
N TRP A 262 -17.24 -3.71 -18.44
CA TRP A 262 -18.07 -4.88 -18.34
C TRP A 262 -17.22 -6.08 -17.91
N TYR A 263 -17.50 -6.67 -16.75
CA TYR A 263 -16.88 -7.93 -16.33
C TYR A 263 -17.39 -9.06 -17.23
N ILE A 264 -16.48 -9.71 -17.94
CA ILE A 264 -16.83 -10.71 -18.95
C ILE A 264 -17.01 -12.08 -18.31
N ASN A 265 -18.12 -12.74 -18.63
CA ASN A 265 -18.22 -14.20 -18.50
C ASN A 265 -17.65 -14.85 -19.79
N PRO A 266 -16.45 -15.45 -19.75
CA PRO A 266 -15.83 -16.05 -20.94
C PRO A 266 -16.57 -17.30 -21.45
N SER A 267 -17.45 -17.89 -20.64
CA SER A 267 -18.27 -19.05 -21.02
C SER A 267 -19.51 -18.65 -21.83
N TYR A 268 -19.84 -17.37 -21.92
CA TYR A 268 -20.96 -16.88 -22.71
C TYR A 268 -20.62 -16.84 -24.20
N GLU A 269 -21.38 -17.55 -25.03
CA GLU A 269 -21.11 -17.72 -26.47
C GLU A 269 -20.93 -16.38 -27.20
N GLY A 270 -21.73 -15.36 -26.87
CA GLY A 270 -21.71 -14.05 -27.53
C GLY A 270 -20.46 -13.21 -27.24
N THR A 271 -19.74 -13.47 -26.15
CA THR A 271 -18.49 -12.78 -25.78
C THR A 271 -17.28 -13.71 -25.78
N SER A 272 -17.43 -14.93 -26.33
CA SER A 272 -16.38 -15.96 -26.33
C SER A 272 -15.07 -15.59 -27.06
N SER A 273 -15.07 -14.50 -27.83
CA SER A 273 -13.87 -13.91 -28.43
C SER A 273 -13.00 -13.15 -27.43
N VAL A 274 -13.52 -12.84 -26.24
CA VAL A 274 -12.83 -12.10 -25.18
C VAL A 274 -12.76 -12.96 -23.92
N ASN A 275 -11.56 -13.15 -23.41
CA ASN A 275 -11.33 -13.77 -22.11
C ASN A 275 -10.38 -12.87 -21.32
N PRO A 276 -10.83 -12.23 -20.23
CA PRO A 276 -9.99 -11.36 -19.42
C PRO A 276 -9.00 -12.14 -18.54
N PHE A 277 -9.08 -13.47 -18.53
CA PHE A 277 -8.25 -14.33 -17.69
C PHE A 277 -7.23 -15.10 -18.51
N SER A 278 -5.98 -15.10 -18.07
CA SER A 278 -4.94 -16.01 -18.56
C SER A 278 -4.13 -16.58 -17.42
N ILE A 279 -3.55 -17.78 -17.64
CA ILE A 279 -2.63 -18.42 -16.70
C ILE A 279 -1.30 -18.62 -17.43
N SER A 280 -0.21 -18.13 -16.84
CA SER A 280 1.16 -18.42 -17.28
C SER A 280 2.07 -18.62 -16.08
N ASP A 281 2.85 -19.71 -16.09
CA ASP A 281 3.85 -20.01 -15.06
C ASP A 281 3.34 -19.94 -13.60
N GLY A 282 2.08 -20.36 -13.38
CA GLY A 282 1.44 -20.36 -12.05
C GLY A 282 0.81 -19.03 -11.65
N VAL A 283 0.84 -18.02 -12.53
CA VAL A 283 0.24 -16.70 -12.27
C VAL A 283 -1.07 -16.56 -13.04
N LEU A 284 -2.13 -16.16 -12.33
CA LEU A 284 -3.35 -15.64 -12.93
C LEU A 284 -3.13 -14.19 -13.35
N THR A 285 -3.44 -13.85 -14.59
CA THR A 285 -3.55 -12.46 -15.03
C THR A 285 -5.01 -12.13 -15.32
N ILE A 286 -5.52 -11.09 -14.66
CA ILE A 286 -6.79 -10.44 -14.97
C ILE A 286 -6.46 -9.18 -15.78
N THR A 287 -6.89 -9.14 -17.04
CA THR A 287 -6.61 -8.02 -17.95
C THR A 287 -7.86 -7.17 -18.15
N ALA A 288 -7.74 -5.88 -17.85
CA ALA A 288 -8.66 -4.85 -18.30
C ALA A 288 -8.20 -4.28 -19.64
N SER A 289 -9.12 -4.04 -20.58
CA SER A 289 -8.78 -3.56 -21.92
C SER A 289 -9.93 -2.79 -22.55
N VAL A 290 -9.62 -1.97 -23.56
CA VAL A 290 -10.63 -1.36 -24.43
C VAL A 290 -11.43 -2.46 -25.13
N ALA A 291 -12.75 -2.39 -25.02
CA ALA A 291 -13.66 -3.36 -25.59
C ALA A 291 -13.68 -3.26 -27.12
N SER A 292 -13.58 -4.41 -27.80
CA SER A 292 -13.60 -4.46 -29.25
C SER A 292 -15.00 -4.15 -29.83
N GLU A 293 -15.05 -3.53 -31.01
CA GLU A 293 -16.31 -3.09 -31.63
C GLU A 293 -17.30 -4.24 -31.89
N ASP A 294 -16.82 -5.48 -32.08
CA ASP A 294 -17.63 -6.65 -32.38
C ASP A 294 -18.48 -7.15 -31.20
N ILE A 295 -18.04 -6.90 -29.96
CA ILE A 295 -18.77 -7.33 -28.76
C ILE A 295 -19.64 -6.23 -28.15
N GLN A 296 -19.59 -4.99 -28.66
CA GLN A 296 -20.27 -3.83 -28.08
C GLN A 296 -21.77 -4.05 -27.82
N SER A 297 -22.46 -4.71 -28.76
CA SER A 297 -23.88 -5.07 -28.61
C SER A 297 -24.14 -6.10 -27.51
N GLN A 298 -23.15 -6.90 -27.15
CA GLN A 298 -23.20 -7.93 -26.12
C GLN A 298 -22.85 -7.39 -24.75
N ILE A 299 -22.14 -6.26 -24.66
CA ILE A 299 -21.70 -5.67 -23.38
C ILE A 299 -22.40 -4.34 -23.10
N ASN A 300 -23.61 -4.13 -23.63
CA ASN A 300 -24.41 -2.93 -23.41
C ASN A 300 -23.72 -1.60 -23.76
N GLY A 301 -22.76 -1.61 -24.69
CA GLY A 301 -22.03 -0.42 -25.12
C GLY A 301 -20.93 0.06 -24.18
N TYR A 302 -20.51 -0.76 -23.20
CA TYR A 302 -19.40 -0.41 -22.30
C TYR A 302 -18.08 -0.29 -23.07
N GLU A 303 -17.26 0.69 -22.69
CA GLU A 303 -16.02 1.01 -23.40
C GLU A 303 -14.87 0.05 -23.05
N TYR A 304 -14.95 -0.60 -21.89
CA TYR A 304 -13.90 -1.47 -21.38
C TYR A 304 -14.45 -2.86 -21.04
N THR A 305 -13.59 -3.86 -21.11
CA THR A 305 -13.83 -5.21 -20.57
C THR A 305 -12.81 -5.51 -19.48
N SER A 306 -13.19 -6.28 -18.47
CA SER A 306 -12.28 -6.79 -17.45
C SER A 306 -12.77 -8.12 -16.87
N GLY A 307 -12.10 -8.63 -15.84
CA GLY A 307 -12.45 -9.85 -15.11
C GLY A 307 -12.73 -9.62 -13.63
N MET A 308 -13.63 -10.45 -13.11
CA MET A 308 -13.95 -10.62 -11.70
C MET A 308 -14.06 -12.12 -11.44
N LEU A 309 -13.47 -12.58 -10.33
CA LEU A 309 -13.62 -13.94 -9.82
C LEU A 309 -14.15 -13.87 -8.39
N SER A 310 -15.13 -14.71 -8.07
CA SER A 310 -15.64 -14.85 -6.70
C SER A 310 -15.79 -16.32 -6.30
N THR A 311 -15.75 -16.58 -5.00
CA THR A 311 -16.05 -17.90 -4.44
C THR A 311 -17.49 -18.02 -3.92
N GLU A 312 -18.40 -17.14 -4.37
CA GLU A 312 -19.80 -17.03 -3.89
C GLU A 312 -20.50 -18.39 -3.81
N SER A 313 -20.33 -19.25 -4.82
CA SER A 313 -20.97 -20.58 -4.87
C SER A 313 -20.18 -21.70 -4.21
N THR A 314 -18.93 -21.48 -3.78
CA THR A 314 -17.96 -22.57 -3.56
C THR A 314 -17.23 -22.53 -2.23
N PHE A 315 -16.89 -21.34 -1.73
CA PHE A 315 -16.16 -21.17 -0.48
C PHE A 315 -16.57 -19.88 0.23
N SER A 316 -16.88 -20.02 1.52
CA SER A 316 -17.00 -18.91 2.46
C SER A 316 -16.50 -19.35 3.83
N GLN A 317 -16.06 -18.39 4.63
CA GLN A 317 -15.53 -18.64 5.96
C GLN A 317 -15.85 -17.46 6.89
N THR A 318 -16.06 -17.76 8.17
CA THR A 318 -16.08 -16.76 9.25
C THR A 318 -14.74 -16.77 9.96
N TYR A 319 -14.15 -15.59 10.14
CA TYR A 319 -12.85 -15.38 10.79
C TYR A 319 -11.69 -16.07 10.07
N GLY A 320 -10.48 -15.75 10.50
CA GLY A 320 -9.24 -16.29 9.95
C GLY A 320 -8.41 -15.25 9.24
N TYR A 321 -7.41 -15.74 8.53
CA TYR A 321 -6.51 -14.91 7.73
C TYR A 321 -6.80 -15.13 6.25
N PHE A 322 -6.99 -14.04 5.50
CA PHE A 322 -7.29 -14.07 4.08
C PHE A 322 -6.23 -13.26 3.35
N GLU A 323 -5.57 -13.87 2.37
CA GLU A 323 -4.44 -13.24 1.68
C GLU A 323 -4.50 -13.44 0.17
N ILE A 324 -3.96 -12.45 -0.53
CA ILE A 324 -3.64 -12.48 -1.96
C ILE A 324 -2.18 -12.07 -2.11
N ARG A 325 -1.44 -12.77 -2.98
CA ARG A 325 -0.13 -12.30 -3.44
C ARG A 325 -0.26 -11.82 -4.88
N ALA A 326 -0.07 -10.51 -5.09
CA ALA A 326 -0.36 -9.89 -6.38
C ALA A 326 0.62 -8.77 -6.73
N ASP A 327 0.81 -8.60 -8.04
CA ASP A 327 1.45 -7.47 -8.70
C ASP A 327 0.36 -6.63 -9.37
N MET A 328 0.34 -5.34 -9.06
CA MET A 328 -0.80 -4.45 -9.25
C MET A 328 -0.59 -3.56 -10.48
N PRO A 329 -1.65 -3.25 -11.25
CA PRO A 329 -1.54 -2.35 -12.41
C PRO A 329 -1.19 -0.91 -12.01
N ASP A 330 -0.57 -0.18 -12.94
CA ASP A 330 -0.14 1.21 -12.77
C ASP A 330 -0.85 2.23 -13.69
N ASP A 331 -1.72 1.74 -14.57
CA ASP A 331 -2.51 2.59 -15.47
C ASP A 331 -3.51 3.47 -14.72
N GLN A 332 -3.65 4.73 -15.16
CA GLN A 332 -4.67 5.64 -14.64
C GLN A 332 -6.07 5.08 -14.90
N GLY A 333 -6.90 5.04 -13.86
CA GLY A 333 -8.26 4.50 -13.95
C GLY A 333 -8.36 2.99 -13.72
N ALA A 334 -7.25 2.28 -13.55
CA ALA A 334 -7.25 0.89 -13.07
C ALA A 334 -7.53 0.84 -11.56
N TRP A 335 -8.45 -0.04 -11.14
CA TRP A 335 -8.86 -0.21 -9.74
C TRP A 335 -8.85 -1.71 -9.38
N PRO A 336 -7.68 -2.29 -9.05
CA PRO A 336 -7.58 -3.66 -8.55
C PRO A 336 -8.14 -3.75 -7.12
N ALA A 337 -8.80 -4.85 -6.81
CA ALA A 337 -9.31 -5.13 -5.47
C ALA A 337 -9.30 -6.63 -5.13
N PHE A 338 -9.04 -6.93 -3.85
CA PHE A 338 -9.31 -8.23 -3.21
C PHE A 338 -10.06 -8.00 -1.90
N TRP A 339 -11.20 -8.64 -1.73
CA TRP A 339 -12.20 -8.27 -0.73
C TRP A 339 -13.17 -9.40 -0.44
N LEU A 340 -13.98 -9.23 0.60
CA LEU A 340 -14.88 -10.24 1.16
C LEU A 340 -16.31 -9.70 1.30
N LEU A 341 -17.29 -10.55 1.00
CA LEU A 341 -18.72 -10.24 1.09
C LEU A 341 -19.53 -11.31 1.82
N PRO A 342 -20.61 -10.95 2.54
CA PRO A 342 -21.48 -11.90 3.23
C PRO A 342 -22.08 -12.96 2.31
N ALA A 343 -21.95 -14.23 2.71
CA ALA A 343 -22.52 -15.37 1.99
C ALA A 343 -24.06 -15.39 1.99
N ASP A 344 -24.71 -14.62 2.86
CA ASP A 344 -26.17 -14.46 2.89
C ASP A 344 -26.68 -13.37 1.94
N GLY A 345 -25.78 -12.65 1.25
CA GLY A 345 -26.08 -11.58 0.32
C GLY A 345 -26.49 -10.26 0.99
N SER A 346 -26.29 -10.11 2.31
CA SER A 346 -26.42 -8.84 2.99
C SER A 346 -25.30 -7.87 2.59
N TRP A 347 -25.58 -6.57 2.67
CA TRP A 347 -24.58 -5.52 2.48
C TRP A 347 -25.06 -4.21 3.12
N PRO A 348 -24.22 -3.52 3.89
CA PRO A 348 -23.00 -4.02 4.58
C PRO A 348 -23.32 -5.20 5.54
N PRO A 349 -22.30 -5.92 6.07
CA PRO A 349 -20.87 -5.61 6.06
C PRO A 349 -20.12 -5.98 4.77
N GLU A 350 -18.92 -5.43 4.59
CA GLU A 350 -17.95 -5.73 3.51
C GLU A 350 -16.54 -5.51 4.07
N LEU A 351 -15.57 -6.33 3.63
CA LEU A 351 -14.19 -6.25 4.11
C LEU A 351 -13.21 -6.22 2.94
N ASP A 352 -12.59 -5.06 2.74
CA ASP A 352 -11.63 -4.83 1.68
C ASP A 352 -10.23 -5.12 2.20
N VAL A 353 -9.64 -6.21 1.70
CA VAL A 353 -8.28 -6.63 2.08
C VAL A 353 -7.26 -5.69 1.44
N VAL A 354 -7.49 -5.34 0.18
CA VAL A 354 -6.71 -4.35 -0.56
C VAL A 354 -7.54 -3.77 -1.70
N GLU A 355 -7.49 -2.45 -1.82
CA GLU A 355 -7.86 -1.69 -3.01
C GLU A 355 -6.72 -0.74 -3.39
N MET A 356 -6.52 -0.50 -4.68
CA MET A 356 -5.55 0.50 -5.16
C MET A 356 -6.08 1.27 -6.35
N ARG A 357 -5.41 2.38 -6.68
CA ARG A 357 -5.64 3.14 -7.92
C ARG A 357 -4.35 3.13 -8.71
N GLY A 358 -4.38 2.69 -9.96
CA GLY A 358 -3.15 2.44 -10.72
C GLY A 358 -2.22 3.66 -10.79
N GLN A 359 -2.78 4.86 -10.96
CA GLN A 359 -2.00 6.11 -10.99
C GLN A 359 -1.39 6.55 -9.64
N ASN A 360 -1.79 5.92 -8.53
CA ASN A 360 -1.34 6.23 -7.17
C ASN A 360 -0.51 5.07 -6.62
N GLN A 361 0.55 4.68 -7.33
CA GLN A 361 1.51 3.70 -6.83
C GLN A 361 2.03 4.11 -5.44
N GLY A 362 2.18 3.11 -4.57
CA GLY A 362 2.51 3.28 -3.17
C GLY A 362 1.38 3.70 -2.23
N GLU A 363 0.13 3.81 -2.73
CA GLU A 363 -1.07 4.01 -1.91
C GLU A 363 -1.94 2.75 -1.90
N VAL A 364 -2.00 2.09 -0.75
CA VAL A 364 -2.87 0.92 -0.52
C VAL A 364 -4.05 1.35 0.35
N ILE A 365 -5.27 1.06 -0.09
CA ILE A 365 -6.49 1.35 0.65
C ILE A 365 -6.99 0.06 1.27
N VAL A 366 -7.29 0.09 2.57
CA VAL A 366 -7.90 -1.01 3.30
C VAL A 366 -9.13 -0.49 4.03
N THR A 367 -10.21 -1.27 4.00
CA THR A 367 -11.50 -0.78 4.48
C THR A 367 -12.34 -1.88 5.12
N ALA A 368 -13.05 -1.53 6.19
CA ALA A 368 -14.17 -2.30 6.71
C ALA A 368 -15.46 -1.47 6.59
N HIS A 369 -16.44 -1.97 5.84
CA HIS A 369 -17.76 -1.39 5.69
C HIS A 369 -18.73 -2.08 6.67
N SER A 370 -19.55 -1.30 7.37
CA SER A 370 -20.49 -1.81 8.37
C SER A 370 -21.80 -1.01 8.40
N ASN A 371 -22.88 -1.65 8.85
CA ASN A 371 -24.17 -1.06 9.14
C ASN A 371 -24.56 -1.26 10.63
N GLU A 372 -23.59 -1.53 11.51
CA GLU A 372 -23.83 -1.83 12.94
C GLU A 372 -24.53 -0.69 13.70
N THR A 373 -24.36 0.54 13.24
CA THR A 373 -24.98 1.73 13.82
C THR A 373 -26.41 1.98 13.31
N GLY A 374 -26.88 1.16 12.37
CA GLY A 374 -28.16 1.32 11.66
C GLY A 374 -28.08 2.17 10.38
N GLU A 375 -26.90 2.74 10.08
CA GLU A 375 -26.55 3.40 8.82
C GLU A 375 -25.17 2.92 8.35
N HIS A 376 -24.89 3.06 7.04
CA HIS A 376 -23.60 2.69 6.46
C HIS A 376 -22.47 3.56 7.02
N THR A 377 -21.45 2.89 7.55
CA THR A 377 -20.22 3.45 8.08
C THR A 377 -19.03 2.69 7.49
N SER A 378 -17.87 3.31 7.50
CA SER A 378 -16.62 2.68 7.09
C SER A 378 -15.47 3.08 8.01
N ASP A 379 -14.58 2.13 8.27
CA ASP A 379 -13.24 2.37 8.78
C ASP A 379 -12.28 2.15 7.61
N ALA A 380 -11.80 3.25 7.03
CA ALA A 380 -10.97 3.26 5.84
C ALA A 380 -9.64 3.96 6.14
N THR A 381 -8.54 3.39 5.69
CA THR A 381 -7.22 4.05 5.78
C THR A 381 -6.42 3.89 4.51
N THR A 382 -5.53 4.86 4.25
CA THR A 382 -4.52 4.77 3.20
C THR A 382 -3.19 4.45 3.84
N VAL A 383 -2.63 3.30 3.46
CA VAL A 383 -1.31 2.83 3.85
C VAL A 383 -0.33 3.22 2.76
N TYR A 384 0.72 3.96 3.15
CA TYR A 384 1.83 4.25 2.26
C TYR A 384 2.93 3.19 2.44
N THR A 385 3.34 2.57 1.33
CA THR A 385 4.36 1.52 1.26
C THR A 385 4.83 1.33 -0.18
N ASP A 386 5.93 0.64 -0.43
CA ASP A 386 6.27 0.18 -1.78
C ASP A 386 5.20 -0.79 -2.30
N THR A 387 4.88 -0.69 -3.59
CA THR A 387 3.92 -1.55 -4.29
C THR A 387 4.46 -2.06 -5.63
N GLU A 388 5.76 -1.88 -5.90
CA GLU A 388 6.37 -2.37 -7.13
C GLU A 388 6.51 -3.90 -7.13
N GLY A 389 5.87 -4.55 -8.10
CA GLY A 389 5.92 -6.00 -8.24
C GLY A 389 5.03 -6.71 -7.23
N TYR A 390 5.40 -7.93 -6.86
CA TYR A 390 4.53 -8.79 -6.06
C TYR A 390 4.67 -8.52 -4.57
N HIS A 391 3.56 -8.13 -3.95
CA HIS A 391 3.38 -8.06 -2.51
C HIS A 391 2.30 -9.02 -2.03
N THR A 392 2.34 -9.38 -0.75
CA THR A 392 1.27 -10.14 -0.09
C THR A 392 0.39 -9.18 0.69
N TYR A 393 -0.90 -9.14 0.36
CA TYR A 393 -1.90 -8.34 1.06
C TYR A 393 -2.83 -9.30 1.81
N GLY A 394 -3.06 -9.04 3.09
CA GLY A 394 -3.94 -9.90 3.85
C GLY A 394 -4.63 -9.21 5.02
N VAL A 395 -5.69 -9.85 5.53
CA VAL A 395 -6.41 -9.38 6.72
C VAL A 395 -6.63 -10.55 7.67
N LEU A 396 -6.25 -10.34 8.93
CA LEU A 396 -6.59 -11.20 10.04
C LEU A 396 -7.91 -10.70 10.63
N TRP A 397 -8.96 -11.46 10.42
CA TRP A 397 -10.28 -11.21 10.95
C TRP A 397 -10.54 -12.14 12.13
N THR A 398 -10.62 -11.57 13.33
CA THR A 398 -10.97 -12.27 14.57
C THR A 398 -12.38 -11.88 15.01
N GLU A 399 -12.86 -12.44 16.13
CA GLU A 399 -14.13 -12.01 16.72
C GLU A 399 -14.08 -10.55 17.21
N THR A 400 -12.89 -10.01 17.51
CA THR A 400 -12.76 -8.69 18.17
C THR A 400 -12.01 -7.65 17.36
N THR A 401 -11.12 -8.07 16.45
CA THR A 401 -10.29 -7.16 15.67
C THR A 401 -10.18 -7.57 14.21
N LEU A 402 -10.02 -6.57 13.36
CA LEU A 402 -9.56 -6.67 11.98
C LEU A 402 -8.16 -6.07 11.93
N THR A 403 -7.17 -6.85 11.47
CA THR A 403 -5.79 -6.37 11.32
C THR A 403 -5.33 -6.62 9.89
N TRP A 404 -4.98 -5.56 9.16
CA TRP A 404 -4.47 -5.67 7.78
C TRP A 404 -2.96 -5.77 7.79
N TYR A 405 -2.45 -6.55 6.84
CA TYR A 405 -1.05 -6.87 6.68
C TYR A 405 -0.61 -6.63 5.23
N ILE A 406 0.58 -6.07 5.07
CA ILE A 406 1.30 -6.01 3.80
C ILE A 406 2.67 -6.66 4.02
N ASP A 407 2.99 -7.66 3.21
CA ASP A 407 4.17 -8.52 3.35
C ASP A 407 4.34 -9.04 4.77
N ASP A 408 3.25 -9.59 5.29
CA ASP A 408 3.13 -10.12 6.65
C ASP A 408 3.34 -9.11 7.77
N VAL A 409 3.44 -7.81 7.52
CA VAL A 409 3.57 -6.79 8.58
C VAL A 409 2.28 -6.03 8.76
N ALA A 410 1.81 -5.91 10.01
CA ALA A 410 0.58 -5.20 10.34
C ALA A 410 0.68 -3.73 9.88
N VAL A 411 -0.36 -3.20 9.26
CA VAL A 411 -0.38 -1.81 8.74
C VAL A 411 -1.56 -0.99 9.25
N HIS A 412 -2.63 -1.66 9.66
CA HIS A 412 -3.84 -1.04 10.22
C HIS A 412 -4.58 -2.04 11.11
N GLN A 413 -5.26 -1.53 12.13
CA GLN A 413 -6.14 -2.34 12.97
C GLN A 413 -7.37 -1.53 13.39
N THR A 414 -8.54 -2.18 13.37
CA THR A 414 -9.78 -1.65 13.96
C THR A 414 -10.54 -2.76 14.67
N ASP A 415 -11.56 -2.40 15.45
CA ASP A 415 -12.43 -3.38 16.10
C ASP A 415 -13.29 -4.09 15.04
N THR A 416 -13.57 -5.38 15.22
CA THR A 416 -14.52 -6.10 14.35
C THR A 416 -15.93 -5.53 14.57
N PRO A 417 -16.59 -5.00 13.52
CA PRO A 417 -17.95 -4.49 13.65
C PRO A 417 -18.93 -5.57 14.09
N SER A 418 -19.93 -5.21 14.89
CA SER A 418 -20.88 -6.15 15.49
C SER A 418 -21.84 -6.84 14.51
N ASP A 419 -21.86 -6.40 13.25
CA ASP A 419 -22.56 -7.07 12.14
C ASP A 419 -21.64 -7.95 11.28
N MET A 420 -20.32 -7.98 11.53
CA MET A 420 -19.30 -8.72 10.77
C MET A 420 -18.94 -10.06 11.44
N HIS A 421 -19.93 -10.94 11.60
CA HIS A 421 -19.78 -12.25 12.27
C HIS A 421 -20.40 -13.43 11.50
N GLU A 422 -20.85 -13.22 10.26
CA GLU A 422 -21.39 -14.26 9.39
C GLU A 422 -20.36 -14.65 8.31
N PRO A 423 -20.40 -15.87 7.72
CA PRO A 423 -19.44 -16.29 6.72
C PRO A 423 -19.37 -15.35 5.52
N MET A 424 -18.16 -15.07 5.04
CA MET A 424 -17.93 -14.26 3.84
C MET A 424 -17.20 -15.05 2.75
N TYR A 425 -17.53 -14.79 1.49
CA TYR A 425 -16.84 -15.34 0.32
C TYR A 425 -15.81 -14.34 -0.22
N LEU A 426 -14.87 -14.84 -1.01
CA LEU A 426 -13.76 -14.06 -1.57
C LEU A 426 -14.15 -13.45 -2.92
N VAL A 427 -13.66 -12.25 -3.20
CA VAL A 427 -13.79 -11.57 -4.50
C VAL A 427 -12.43 -10.97 -4.89
N VAL A 428 -12.02 -11.20 -6.13
CA VAL A 428 -10.88 -10.51 -6.76
C VAL A 428 -11.32 -9.94 -8.11
N ASN A 429 -11.00 -8.68 -8.38
CA ASN A 429 -11.36 -8.03 -9.63
C ASN A 429 -10.37 -6.93 -10.02
N LEU A 430 -10.44 -6.54 -11.30
CA LEU A 430 -9.82 -5.33 -11.81
C LEU A 430 -10.90 -4.42 -12.38
N ALA A 431 -11.37 -3.45 -11.61
CA ALA A 431 -12.30 -2.44 -12.10
C ALA A 431 -11.59 -1.39 -12.98
N VAL A 432 -12.36 -0.68 -13.79
CA VAL A 432 -11.92 0.49 -14.56
C VAL A 432 -12.86 1.65 -14.25
N GLY A 433 -12.34 2.82 -13.91
CA GLY A 433 -13.19 3.95 -13.53
C GLY A 433 -13.45 4.02 -12.03
N GLY A 434 -14.64 4.51 -11.66
CA GLY A 434 -15.04 4.68 -10.26
C GLY A 434 -14.03 5.51 -9.46
N MET A 435 -13.57 4.95 -8.33
CA MET A 435 -12.62 5.61 -7.43
C MET A 435 -11.26 5.90 -8.08
N ALA A 436 -10.86 5.10 -9.06
CA ALA A 436 -9.61 5.31 -9.81
C ALA A 436 -9.73 6.41 -10.87
N GLY A 437 -10.92 6.94 -11.11
CA GLY A 437 -11.14 8.01 -12.09
C GLY A 437 -11.10 7.52 -13.54
N THR A 438 -11.21 8.44 -14.49
CA THR A 438 -11.30 8.08 -15.91
C THR A 438 -9.94 7.76 -16.51
N PRO A 439 -9.81 6.66 -17.30
CA PRO A 439 -8.60 6.38 -18.06
C PRO A 439 -8.20 7.53 -18.99
N SER A 440 -6.89 7.71 -19.21
CA SER A 440 -6.38 8.63 -20.23
C SER A 440 -6.46 8.02 -21.63
N SER A 441 -6.17 8.81 -22.66
CA SER A 441 -6.23 8.34 -24.06
C SER A 441 -5.17 7.30 -24.44
N SER A 442 -4.15 7.10 -23.60
CA SER A 442 -3.07 6.13 -23.83
C SER A 442 -3.16 4.88 -22.97
N ASP A 443 -3.87 4.95 -21.84
CA ASP A 443 -3.97 3.83 -20.89
C ASP A 443 -4.81 2.69 -21.50
N PHE A 444 -4.60 1.46 -21.04
CA PHE A 444 -5.30 0.25 -21.51
C PHE A 444 -5.12 -0.06 -23.01
N SER A 445 -4.24 0.63 -23.73
CA SER A 445 -4.04 0.42 -25.17
C SER A 445 -3.32 -0.90 -25.49
N ASP A 446 -2.49 -1.38 -24.57
CA ASP A 446 -1.90 -2.71 -24.50
C ASP A 446 -2.50 -3.59 -23.38
N GLY A 447 -3.48 -3.05 -22.65
CA GLY A 447 -4.17 -3.70 -21.54
C GLY A 447 -3.52 -3.38 -20.18
N SER A 448 -4.34 -3.32 -19.15
CA SER A 448 -3.91 -3.14 -17.75
C SER A 448 -4.06 -4.48 -17.03
N GLU A 449 -3.02 -4.91 -16.31
CA GLU A 449 -2.93 -6.27 -15.78
C GLU A 449 -2.85 -6.29 -14.25
N LEU A 450 -3.79 -6.99 -13.61
CA LEU A 450 -3.65 -7.47 -12.24
C LEU A 450 -3.11 -8.90 -12.30
N LYS A 451 -1.93 -9.14 -11.70
CA LYS A 451 -1.27 -10.45 -11.70
C LYS A 451 -1.32 -11.04 -10.31
N VAL A 452 -1.84 -12.25 -10.20
CA VAL A 452 -2.08 -12.94 -8.93
C VAL A 452 -1.31 -14.25 -8.91
N ASP A 453 -0.38 -14.38 -7.97
CA ASP A 453 0.40 -15.59 -7.74
C ASP A 453 -0.43 -16.63 -6.98
N TYR A 454 -1.07 -16.22 -5.88
CA TYR A 454 -2.00 -17.08 -5.16
C TYR A 454 -3.07 -16.29 -4.41
N ILE A 455 -4.17 -16.98 -4.09
CA ILE A 455 -5.14 -16.56 -3.07
C ILE A 455 -5.28 -17.70 -2.05
N LYS A 456 -5.19 -17.37 -0.76
CA LYS A 456 -5.27 -18.34 0.34
C LYS A 456 -6.15 -17.82 1.47
N ALA A 457 -6.79 -18.75 2.17
CA ALA A 457 -7.44 -18.47 3.43
C ALA A 457 -7.04 -19.52 4.48
N TYR A 458 -7.00 -19.07 5.73
CA TYR A 458 -6.62 -19.87 6.88
C TYR A 458 -7.65 -19.67 7.97
N SER A 459 -8.14 -20.73 8.60
CA SER A 459 -8.92 -20.63 9.84
C SER A 459 -7.99 -20.44 11.04
N LEU A 460 -8.46 -19.77 12.08
CA LEU A 460 -7.83 -19.82 13.39
C LEU A 460 -8.02 -21.23 13.99
N ASP A 461 -7.01 -21.76 14.66
CA ASP A 461 -7.05 -23.14 15.21
C ASP A 461 -8.23 -23.40 16.15
N GLU A 462 -8.70 -22.38 16.88
CA GLU A 462 -9.87 -22.48 17.75
C GLU A 462 -11.19 -22.72 17.00
N TYR A 463 -11.24 -22.36 15.72
CA TYR A 463 -12.38 -22.61 14.83
C TYR A 463 -12.13 -23.78 13.85
N ALA A 464 -10.89 -24.23 13.67
CA ALA A 464 -10.52 -25.35 12.81
C ALA A 464 -11.13 -26.70 13.25
N ALA A 465 -11.50 -26.85 14.53
CA ALA A 465 -12.13 -28.06 15.07
C ALA A 465 -13.63 -28.23 14.70
N ALA A 466 -14.28 -27.20 14.15
CA ALA A 466 -15.71 -27.26 13.82
C ALA A 466 -16.02 -27.91 12.45
N THR A 467 -15.02 -28.08 11.59
CA THR A 467 -15.19 -28.60 10.21
C THR A 467 -15.00 -30.11 10.05
N THR A 468 -14.80 -30.88 11.14
CA THR A 468 -14.60 -32.35 11.08
C THR A 468 -15.82 -33.23 11.41
N THR A 469 -17.05 -32.71 11.35
CA THR A 469 -18.25 -33.57 11.44
C THR A 469 -19.39 -33.20 10.49
N THR A 470 -19.24 -33.54 9.21
CA THR A 470 -20.38 -33.91 8.35
C THR A 470 -20.01 -35.10 7.47
N THR A 471 -19.94 -36.27 8.11
CA THR A 471 -20.17 -37.56 7.44
C THR A 471 -21.35 -38.22 8.16
N ASP A 472 -22.24 -38.83 7.37
CA ASP A 472 -23.60 -39.31 7.69
C ASP A 472 -24.66 -38.20 7.86
N HIS A 473 -25.72 -38.13 7.03
CA HIS A 473 -26.56 -39.25 6.64
C HIS A 473 -27.05 -39.20 5.18
N LEU A 474 -26.76 -40.27 4.46
CA LEU A 474 -27.67 -40.85 3.47
C LEU A 474 -28.88 -41.44 4.22
N LEU A 475 -30.09 -41.04 3.82
CA LEU A 475 -31.25 -41.92 3.59
C LEU A 475 -32.32 -41.21 2.76
#